data_AF-A0ABD7JUM8-F1
#
_entry.id   AF-A0ABD7JUM8-F1
#
_cell.length_a   1.000
_cell.length_b   1.000
_cell.length_c   1.000
_cell.angle_alpha   90.00
_cell.angle_beta   90.00
_cell.angle_gamma   90.00
#
_symmetry.space_group_name_H-M   'P 1'
#
loop_
_entity.id
_entity.type
_entity.pdbx_description
1 polymer ?
#
loop_
_entity_poly.entity_id
_entity_poly.type
_entity_poly.pdbx_seq_one_letter_code
_entity_poly.pdbx_strand_id
1 'polypeptide(L)'
;MTIVKGISRFFLAFGLSLASGFSQAGPVVTVEAVSSVNEQVSSRLLKSVRYHVDMAGRAVAEEQLNPSNAAKKELVSKWRSSTTARFEYSYVQEGVEHLRVYNAMSGQDLRDLLKVPQDHPLYSGFDERFAARGANAERYVKNIEVPDSRFSASLDIRQADAELKALRNLENDIRSGLVPSGGRLTGFISQAPCESCKPMLENVLPETGYVSEAHISYLPNAREAASDLERQIANKFYGVKKNLVSKDVLEKAAAANASAEGGALEACL
;
A
#
# COMPACT_ATOMS: atom_id res chain seq x y z
N MET A 1 -4.67 25.46 88.75
CA MET A 1 -5.51 25.35 87.54
C MET A 1 -4.62 24.81 86.43
N THR A 2 -4.35 23.50 86.36
CA THR A 2 -5.17 22.36 85.86
C THR A 2 -5.31 22.34 84.33
N ILE A 3 -5.09 21.14 83.75
CA ILE A 3 -5.36 20.62 82.38
C ILE A 3 -4.21 20.86 81.38
N VAL A 4 -3.37 19.91 80.91
CA VAL A 4 -3.44 18.52 80.41
C VAL A 4 -3.79 18.37 78.91
N LYS A 5 -2.86 17.72 78.17
CA LYS A 5 -2.96 16.91 76.92
C LYS A 5 -3.11 17.58 75.53
N GLY A 6 -2.35 17.04 74.57
CA GLY A 6 -2.70 17.12 73.14
C GLY A 6 -1.59 16.75 72.16
N ILE A 7 -1.36 15.45 71.96
CA ILE A 7 -0.50 14.85 70.92
C ILE A 7 -1.16 15.06 69.54
N SER A 8 -0.39 15.46 68.51
CA SER A 8 -0.66 14.97 67.15
C SER A 8 0.60 14.99 66.29
N ARG A 9 1.11 13.79 66.00
CA ARG A 9 2.16 13.50 65.03
C ARG A 9 1.53 13.53 63.64
N PHE A 10 1.94 14.44 62.76
CA PHE A 10 1.64 14.35 61.34
C PHE A 10 2.85 13.73 60.62
N PHE A 11 2.77 12.42 60.36
CA PHE A 11 3.63 11.71 59.43
C PHE A 11 3.28 12.21 58.01
N LEU A 12 4.19 12.96 57.39
CA LEU A 12 4.11 13.25 55.96
C LEU A 12 4.76 12.07 55.23
N ALA A 13 3.92 11.13 54.78
CA ALA A 13 4.34 10.04 53.92
C ALA A 13 4.75 10.62 52.55
N PHE A 14 6.05 10.59 52.28
CA PHE A 14 6.61 10.91 50.97
C PHE A 14 6.27 9.75 50.03
N GLY A 15 5.19 9.90 49.26
CA GLY A 15 4.83 8.97 48.20
C GLY A 15 5.88 9.03 47.10
N LEU A 16 6.79 8.06 47.07
CA LEU A 16 7.66 7.80 45.93
C LEU A 16 6.75 7.32 44.78
N SER A 17 6.35 8.23 43.90
CA SER A 17 5.79 7.88 42.60
C SER A 17 6.84 7.10 41.83
N LEU A 18 6.60 5.79 41.66
CA LEU A 18 7.22 4.99 40.62
C LEU A 18 6.84 5.62 39.28
N ALA A 19 7.74 6.41 38.72
CA ALA A 19 7.71 6.75 37.31
C ALA A 19 8.00 5.46 36.55
N SER A 20 6.94 4.72 36.20
CA SER A 20 7.02 3.65 35.22
C SER A 20 7.44 4.30 33.91
N GLY A 21 8.74 4.32 33.65
CA GLY A 21 9.25 4.61 32.32
C GLY A 21 8.67 3.58 31.40
N PHE A 22 7.66 3.96 30.62
CA PHE A 22 7.31 3.21 29.43
C PHE A 22 8.54 3.26 28.54
N SER A 23 9.34 2.21 28.58
CA SER A 23 10.27 1.93 27.50
C SER A 23 9.38 1.69 26.28
N GLN A 24 9.14 2.74 25.50
CA GLN A 24 8.58 2.56 24.16
C GLN A 24 9.64 1.77 23.41
N ALA A 25 9.49 0.44 23.37
CA ALA A 25 10.12 -0.35 22.34
C ALA A 25 9.73 0.32 21.01
N GLY A 26 10.73 0.63 20.18
CA GLY A 26 10.48 1.19 18.85
C GLY A 26 9.50 0.32 18.07
N PRO A 27 8.87 0.86 17.01
CA PRO A 27 7.86 0.12 16.25
C PRO A 27 8.38 -1.25 15.83
N VAL A 28 7.59 -2.29 16.10
CA VAL A 28 7.93 -3.66 15.73
C VAL A 28 7.69 -3.82 14.24
N VAL A 29 8.75 -4.06 13.48
CA VAL A 29 8.68 -4.34 12.04
C VAL A 29 9.14 -5.77 11.77
N THR A 30 8.25 -6.57 11.17
CA THR A 30 8.56 -7.94 10.74
C THR A 30 8.42 -8.06 9.24
N VAL A 31 9.45 -8.59 8.58
CA VAL A 31 9.45 -8.88 7.14
C VAL A 31 9.71 -10.37 6.95
N GLU A 32 8.76 -11.11 6.39
CA GLU A 32 8.81 -12.57 6.35
C GLU A 32 8.33 -13.17 5.02
N ALA A 33 8.96 -14.29 4.64
CA ALA A 33 8.50 -15.11 3.54
C ALA A 33 7.24 -15.88 3.96
N VAL A 34 6.27 -15.98 3.05
CA VAL A 34 5.12 -16.85 3.23
C VAL A 34 5.58 -18.32 3.22
N SER A 35 5.49 -18.97 4.37
CA SER A 35 5.97 -20.34 4.62
C SER A 35 4.86 -21.40 4.59
N SER A 36 3.61 -21.01 4.38
CA SER A 36 2.45 -21.91 4.24
C SER A 36 1.60 -21.51 3.05
N VAL A 37 0.75 -22.41 2.54
CA VAL A 37 -0.24 -22.09 1.49
C VAL A 37 -1.39 -21.25 2.07
N ASN A 38 -1.07 -20.21 2.84
CA ASN A 38 -2.03 -19.25 3.29
C ASN A 38 -2.53 -18.47 2.06
N GLU A 39 -3.75 -18.77 1.62
CA GLU A 39 -4.37 -18.09 0.49
C GLU A 39 -4.60 -16.59 0.75
N GLN A 40 -4.47 -16.11 1.99
CA GLN A 40 -4.67 -14.71 2.33
C GLN A 40 -3.66 -13.78 1.64
N VAL A 41 -2.36 -14.09 1.65
CA VAL A 41 -1.36 -13.21 0.99
C VAL A 41 -1.57 -13.17 -0.52
N SER A 42 -1.71 -14.35 -1.15
CA SER A 42 -1.98 -14.44 -2.58
C SER A 42 -3.29 -13.76 -2.98
N SER A 43 -4.37 -13.91 -2.20
CA SER A 43 -5.65 -13.26 -2.49
C SER A 43 -5.59 -11.74 -2.34
N ARG A 44 -4.89 -11.20 -1.32
CA ARG A 44 -4.66 -9.76 -1.15
C ARG A 44 -3.87 -9.19 -2.32
N LEU A 45 -2.82 -9.87 -2.76
CA LEU A 45 -2.06 -9.47 -3.95
C LEU A 45 -2.89 -9.55 -5.23
N LEU A 46 -3.69 -10.61 -5.43
CA LEU A 46 -4.58 -10.72 -6.59
C LEU A 46 -5.69 -9.66 -6.59
N LYS A 47 -6.15 -9.23 -5.41
CA LYS A 47 -7.05 -8.07 -5.27
C LYS A 47 -6.38 -6.81 -5.78
N SER A 48 -5.11 -6.56 -5.41
CA SER A 48 -4.31 -5.44 -5.93
C SER A 48 -4.14 -5.53 -7.46
N VAL A 49 -3.81 -6.71 -8.00
CA VAL A 49 -3.72 -6.91 -9.47
C VAL A 49 -5.04 -6.57 -10.17
N ARG A 50 -6.16 -7.07 -9.63
CA ARG A 50 -7.49 -6.80 -10.20
C ARG A 50 -7.81 -5.30 -10.14
N TYR A 51 -7.51 -4.65 -9.03
CA TYR A 51 -7.66 -3.21 -8.90
C TYR A 51 -6.92 -2.47 -10.02
N HIS A 52 -5.65 -2.81 -10.29
CA HIS A 52 -4.90 -2.23 -11.42
C HIS A 52 -5.58 -2.45 -12.79
N VAL A 53 -6.09 -3.66 -13.04
CA VAL A 53 -6.78 -4.04 -14.29
C VAL A 53 -8.10 -3.27 -14.46
N ASP A 54 -8.92 -3.22 -13.42
CA ASP A 54 -10.21 -2.52 -13.42
C ASP A 54 -9.99 -1.04 -13.70
N MET A 55 -8.98 -0.47 -13.04
CA MET A 55 -8.62 0.92 -13.20
C MET A 55 -8.04 1.26 -14.57
N ALA A 56 -7.26 0.37 -15.18
CA ALA A 56 -6.86 0.52 -16.59
C ALA A 56 -8.06 0.43 -17.53
N GLY A 57 -9.01 -0.46 -17.25
CA GLY A 57 -10.28 -0.54 -17.97
C GLY A 57 -11.07 0.77 -17.88
N ARG A 58 -11.20 1.34 -16.67
CA ARG A 58 -11.85 2.64 -16.44
C ARG A 58 -11.19 3.76 -17.23
N ALA A 59 -9.87 3.87 -17.16
CA ALA A 59 -9.12 4.86 -17.92
C ALA A 59 -9.44 4.76 -19.42
N VAL A 60 -9.39 3.57 -20.01
CA VAL A 60 -9.69 3.38 -21.44
C VAL A 60 -11.15 3.75 -21.78
N ALA A 61 -12.10 3.54 -20.86
CA ALA A 61 -13.51 3.82 -21.06
C ALA A 61 -13.89 5.30 -20.83
N GLU A 62 -13.61 5.84 -19.65
CA GLU A 62 -14.04 7.18 -19.20
C GLU A 62 -13.38 8.29 -20.03
N GLU A 63 -12.11 8.10 -20.36
CA GLU A 63 -11.28 9.17 -20.93
C GLU A 63 -11.23 9.10 -22.47
N GLN A 64 -11.98 8.17 -23.08
CA GLN A 64 -11.91 7.82 -24.51
C GLN A 64 -10.48 7.70 -25.02
N LEU A 65 -9.57 7.32 -24.12
CA LEU A 65 -8.20 7.01 -24.45
C LEU A 65 -8.34 5.83 -25.37
N ASN A 66 -8.04 6.04 -26.64
CA ASN A 66 -8.00 4.98 -27.62
C ASN A 66 -6.53 4.55 -27.73
N PRO A 67 -5.92 3.93 -26.69
CA PRO A 67 -4.50 3.62 -26.74
C PRO A 67 -4.29 2.60 -27.85
N SER A 68 -3.21 2.81 -28.59
CA SER A 68 -2.82 1.91 -29.67
C SER A 68 -2.74 0.46 -29.20
N ASN A 69 -2.98 -0.49 -30.10
CA ASN A 69 -2.78 -1.91 -29.82
C ASN A 69 -1.34 -2.21 -29.31
N ALA A 70 -0.36 -1.42 -29.75
CA ALA A 70 1.02 -1.52 -29.27
C ALA A 70 1.13 -1.14 -27.78
N ALA A 71 0.54 -0.01 -27.36
CA ALA A 71 0.52 0.42 -25.97
C ALA A 71 -0.20 -0.59 -25.06
N LYS A 72 -1.35 -1.13 -25.50
CA LYS A 72 -2.07 -2.20 -24.76
C LYS A 72 -1.20 -3.46 -24.59
N LYS A 73 -0.50 -3.89 -25.65
CA LYS A 73 0.42 -5.04 -25.58
C LYS A 73 1.61 -4.79 -24.67
N GLU A 74 2.17 -3.57 -24.71
CA GLU A 74 3.26 -3.14 -23.85
C GLU A 74 2.85 -3.15 -22.37
N LEU A 75 1.70 -2.56 -22.04
CA LEU A 75 1.09 -2.60 -20.70
C LEU A 75 0.98 -4.04 -20.18
N VAL A 76 0.31 -4.91 -20.96
CA VAL A 76 0.15 -6.34 -20.63
C VAL A 76 1.50 -7.02 -20.39
N SER A 77 2.47 -6.79 -21.28
CA SER A 77 3.80 -7.39 -21.18
C SER A 77 4.51 -6.97 -19.90
N LYS A 78 4.49 -5.68 -19.57
CA LYS A 78 5.17 -5.12 -18.38
C LYS A 78 4.49 -5.57 -17.09
N TRP A 79 3.16 -5.52 -17.04
CA TRP A 79 2.41 -5.88 -15.84
C TRP A 79 2.46 -7.36 -15.50
N ARG A 80 2.55 -8.26 -16.49
CA ARG A 80 2.67 -9.72 -16.25
C ARG A 80 3.88 -10.09 -15.41
N SER A 81 5.01 -9.43 -15.63
CA SER A 81 6.27 -9.68 -14.92
C SER A 81 6.55 -8.70 -13.78
N SER A 82 5.69 -7.70 -13.58
CA SER A 82 5.87 -6.71 -12.52
C SER A 82 5.81 -7.35 -11.13
N THR A 83 6.47 -6.73 -10.18
CA THR A 83 6.20 -6.94 -8.75
C THR A 83 4.89 -6.26 -8.42
N THR A 84 4.04 -6.92 -7.63
CA THR A 84 2.85 -6.31 -7.05
C THR A 84 3.05 -6.16 -5.56
N ALA A 85 2.80 -4.97 -5.04
CA ALA A 85 2.75 -4.71 -3.61
C ALA A 85 1.38 -4.15 -3.22
N ARG A 86 0.92 -4.52 -2.03
CA ARG A 86 -0.30 -4.01 -1.41
C ARG A 86 0.01 -3.67 0.05
N PHE A 87 -0.12 -2.41 0.40
CA PHE A 87 0.16 -1.92 1.75
C PHE A 87 -1.15 -1.40 2.35
N GLU A 88 -1.55 -1.97 3.47
CA GLU A 88 -2.77 -1.66 4.20
C GLU A 88 -2.39 -0.93 5.49
N TYR A 89 -2.72 0.35 5.58
CA TYR A 89 -2.38 1.23 6.70
C TYR A 89 -3.64 1.53 7.51
N SER A 90 -3.74 0.96 8.71
CA SER A 90 -4.83 1.25 9.66
C SER A 90 -4.44 2.39 10.58
N TYR A 91 -5.35 3.35 10.81
CA TYR A 91 -5.08 4.52 11.62
C TYR A 91 -6.29 5.08 12.39
N VAL A 92 -5.92 5.76 13.47
CA VAL A 92 -6.66 6.64 14.38
C VAL A 92 -7.07 8.02 13.82
N GLN A 93 -8.30 8.32 13.38
CA GLN A 93 -8.69 9.73 13.14
C GLN A 93 -10.03 10.05 13.79
N GLU A 94 -10.06 11.10 14.61
CA GLU A 94 -11.27 11.53 15.34
C GLU A 94 -11.96 10.40 16.14
N GLY A 95 -11.16 9.46 16.66
CA GLY A 95 -11.65 8.30 17.42
C GLY A 95 -12.21 7.16 16.56
N VAL A 96 -12.15 7.26 15.23
CA VAL A 96 -12.63 6.25 14.29
C VAL A 96 -11.45 5.54 13.62
N GLU A 97 -11.52 4.21 13.54
CA GLU A 97 -10.53 3.42 12.80
C GLU A 97 -10.77 3.53 11.29
N HIS A 98 -9.68 3.73 10.57
CA HIS A 98 -9.63 4.00 9.14
C HIS A 98 -8.59 3.10 8.48
N LEU A 99 -8.83 2.68 7.25
CA LEU A 99 -7.93 1.83 6.47
C LEU A 99 -7.61 2.46 5.12
N ARG A 100 -6.35 2.84 4.94
CA ARG A 100 -5.84 3.25 3.63
C ARG A 100 -5.14 2.07 2.96
N VAL A 101 -5.45 1.81 1.70
CA VAL A 101 -4.81 0.75 0.91
C VAL A 101 -4.06 1.35 -0.26
N TYR A 102 -2.77 1.03 -0.35
CA TYR A 102 -1.86 1.43 -1.41
C TYR A 102 -1.56 0.22 -2.30
N ASN A 103 -2.12 0.20 -3.52
CA ASN A 103 -1.84 -0.83 -4.51
C ASN A 103 -0.77 -0.35 -5.49
N ALA A 104 0.36 -1.06 -5.54
CA ALA A 104 1.49 -0.72 -6.36
C ALA A 104 1.86 -1.86 -7.32
N MET A 105 2.29 -1.47 -8.53
CA MET A 105 3.01 -2.33 -9.46
C MET A 105 4.36 -1.71 -9.80
N SER A 106 5.38 -2.56 -9.88
CA SER A 106 6.71 -2.09 -10.25
C SER A 106 6.78 -1.69 -11.74
N GLY A 107 7.75 -0.83 -12.07
CA GLY A 107 7.96 -0.30 -13.41
C GLY A 107 7.18 0.99 -13.68
N GLN A 108 6.90 1.27 -14.95
CA GLN A 108 6.26 2.52 -15.36
C GLN A 108 4.81 2.63 -14.87
N ASP A 109 4.34 3.86 -14.69
CA ASP A 109 2.95 4.09 -14.30
C ASP A 109 1.99 3.89 -15.47
N LEU A 110 0.71 3.70 -15.16
CA LEU A 110 -0.33 3.39 -16.15
C LEU A 110 -0.39 4.46 -17.25
N ARG A 111 -0.26 5.75 -16.89
CA ARG A 111 -0.24 6.86 -17.84
C ARG A 111 0.87 6.71 -18.87
N ASP A 112 2.08 6.39 -18.43
CA ASP A 112 3.24 6.24 -19.31
C ASP A 112 3.06 5.05 -20.26
N LEU A 113 2.57 3.92 -19.72
CA LEU A 113 2.35 2.70 -20.50
C LEU A 113 1.22 2.84 -21.53
N LEU A 114 0.18 3.60 -21.18
CA LEU A 114 -0.90 3.94 -22.12
C LEU A 114 -0.56 5.11 -23.04
N LYS A 115 0.63 5.75 -22.86
CA LYS A 115 1.13 6.89 -23.64
C LYS A 115 0.18 8.08 -23.63
N VAL A 116 -0.33 8.38 -22.45
CA VAL A 116 -1.28 9.46 -22.27
C VAL A 116 -0.54 10.77 -21.97
N PRO A 117 -0.92 11.90 -22.60
CA PRO A 117 -0.41 13.23 -22.26
C PRO A 117 -0.48 13.51 -20.75
N GLN A 118 0.50 14.24 -20.19
CA GLN A 118 0.60 14.50 -18.75
C GLN A 118 -0.51 15.42 -18.23
N ASP A 119 -0.98 16.33 -19.07
CA ASP A 119 -2.09 17.26 -18.85
C ASP A 119 -3.47 16.59 -18.96
N HIS A 120 -3.53 15.35 -19.46
CA HIS A 120 -4.78 14.60 -19.51
C HIS A 120 -5.28 14.34 -18.08
N PRO A 121 -6.58 14.54 -17.79
CA PRO A 121 -7.20 14.29 -16.48
C PRO A 121 -7.23 12.82 -16.08
N LEU A 122 -6.52 11.95 -16.79
CA LEU A 122 -6.13 10.66 -16.25
C LEU A 122 -5.61 10.91 -14.83
N TYR A 123 -6.28 10.32 -13.85
CA TYR A 123 -6.12 10.56 -12.41
C TYR A 123 -7.00 11.61 -11.71
N SER A 124 -7.64 12.60 -12.34
CA SER A 124 -8.50 13.56 -11.60
C SER A 124 -9.74 12.86 -11.00
N GLY A 125 -10.39 11.96 -11.76
CA GLY A 125 -11.46 11.09 -11.24
C GLY A 125 -10.98 9.95 -10.33
N PHE A 126 -9.66 9.75 -10.25
CA PHE A 126 -9.01 8.61 -9.61
C PHE A 126 -8.35 9.00 -8.27
N ASP A 127 -7.91 10.25 -8.15
CA ASP A 127 -7.29 10.84 -6.96
C ASP A 127 -8.33 11.64 -6.15
N GLU A 128 -9.22 12.41 -6.80
CA GLU A 128 -10.16 13.30 -6.09
C GLU A 128 -11.46 12.61 -5.65
N ARG A 129 -12.04 11.71 -6.47
CA ARG A 129 -13.24 10.93 -6.06
C ARG A 129 -12.93 9.94 -4.93
N PHE A 130 -11.66 9.60 -4.71
CA PHE A 130 -11.20 8.70 -3.65
C PHE A 130 -10.67 9.45 -2.43
N ALA A 131 -10.02 10.61 -2.60
CA ALA A 131 -9.70 11.51 -1.48
C ALA A 131 -10.98 12.01 -0.77
N ALA A 132 -12.08 12.19 -1.50
CA ALA A 132 -13.37 12.64 -0.95
C ALA A 132 -14.20 11.53 -0.27
N ARG A 133 -13.85 10.25 -0.43
CA ARG A 133 -14.48 9.15 0.33
C ARG A 133 -13.59 8.89 1.55
N GLY A 134 -13.98 9.47 2.69
CA GLY A 134 -13.18 9.43 3.92
C GLY A 134 -12.75 8.03 4.36
N ALA A 135 -11.87 7.98 5.37
CA ALA A 135 -11.51 6.82 6.20
C ALA A 135 -10.93 5.59 5.50
N ASN A 136 -11.71 4.94 4.63
CA ASN A 136 -11.45 3.66 4.01
C ASN A 136 -11.29 3.81 2.49
N ALA A 137 -10.07 4.10 2.04
CA ALA A 137 -9.78 4.37 0.64
C ALA A 137 -8.74 3.40 0.08
N GLU A 138 -9.07 2.75 -1.04
CA GLU A 138 -8.15 1.93 -1.81
C GLU A 138 -7.70 2.70 -3.06
N ARG A 139 -6.38 2.83 -3.25
CA ARG A 139 -5.76 3.72 -4.23
C ARG A 139 -4.72 3.01 -5.11
N TYR A 140 -4.67 3.41 -6.37
CA TYR A 140 -3.55 3.14 -7.27
C TYR A 140 -2.41 4.10 -6.91
N VAL A 141 -1.23 3.58 -6.56
CA VAL A 141 -0.06 4.44 -6.32
C VAL A 141 0.82 4.57 -7.56
N LYS A 142 1.32 5.80 -7.75
CA LYS A 142 2.20 6.17 -8.86
C LYS A 142 3.62 6.43 -8.35
N ASN A 143 4.58 6.52 -9.26
CA ASN A 143 5.89 7.05 -8.93
C ASN A 143 5.75 8.53 -8.57
N ILE A 144 6.08 8.86 -7.33
CA ILE A 144 6.16 10.25 -6.86
C ILE A 144 7.54 10.53 -6.30
N GLU A 145 7.96 11.78 -6.48
CA GLU A 145 9.08 12.35 -5.77
C GLU A 145 8.55 13.03 -4.51
N VAL A 146 9.11 12.66 -3.36
CA VAL A 146 8.80 13.30 -2.07
C VAL A 146 10.05 14.04 -1.65
N PRO A 147 10.04 15.39 -1.55
CA PRO A 147 11.19 16.15 -1.10
C PRO A 147 11.66 15.68 0.28
N ASP A 148 12.96 15.44 0.43
CA ASP A 148 13.56 14.91 1.67
C ASP A 148 12.91 13.59 2.13
N SER A 149 12.53 12.73 1.18
CA SER A 149 11.92 11.43 1.48
C SER A 149 12.84 10.60 2.38
N ARG A 150 12.25 10.06 3.45
CA ARG A 150 12.91 9.03 4.26
C ARG A 150 13.10 7.75 3.45
N PHE A 151 12.22 7.49 2.47
CA PHE A 151 12.26 6.35 1.56
C PHE A 151 13.08 6.63 0.29
N SER A 152 14.33 7.09 0.47
CA SER A 152 15.28 7.29 -0.63
C SER A 152 16.12 6.02 -0.84
N ALA A 153 16.08 5.43 -2.04
CA ALA A 153 17.01 4.35 -2.39
C ALA A 153 18.35 4.98 -2.75
N SER A 154 19.41 4.68 -1.99
CA SER A 154 20.75 5.27 -2.12
C SER A 154 21.58 4.75 -3.31
N LEU A 155 20.98 4.01 -4.24
CA LEU A 155 21.68 3.43 -5.39
C LEU A 155 20.93 3.75 -6.68
N ASP A 156 21.33 4.86 -7.30
CA ASP A 156 21.30 5.25 -8.72
C ASP A 156 20.30 4.60 -9.71
N ILE A 157 19.10 4.25 -9.26
CA ILE A 157 18.05 3.83 -10.15
C ILE A 157 16.77 4.53 -9.72
N ARG A 158 16.11 5.08 -10.72
CA ARG A 158 14.67 5.33 -10.82
C ARG A 158 13.91 4.02 -10.60
N GLN A 159 14.20 3.29 -9.53
CA GLN A 159 13.69 1.97 -9.25
C GLN A 159 12.26 2.19 -8.81
N ALA A 160 11.38 2.07 -9.79
CA ALA A 160 9.96 2.05 -9.65
C ALA A 160 9.54 0.72 -8.99
N ASP A 161 10.16 0.36 -7.86
CA ASP A 161 9.83 -0.82 -7.07
C ASP A 161 8.47 -0.60 -6.42
N ALA A 162 7.68 -1.66 -6.36
CA ALA A 162 6.29 -1.54 -5.92
C ALA A 162 6.21 -1.12 -4.45
N GLU A 163 7.14 -1.61 -3.63
CA GLU A 163 7.30 -1.32 -2.21
C GLU A 163 7.62 0.16 -1.98
N LEU A 164 8.61 0.70 -2.69
CA LEU A 164 9.00 2.10 -2.58
C LEU A 164 7.89 3.04 -3.08
N LYS A 165 7.20 2.69 -4.17
CA LYS A 165 6.02 3.45 -4.61
C LYS A 165 4.97 3.52 -3.51
N ALA A 166 4.62 2.39 -2.90
CA ALA A 166 3.62 2.34 -1.84
C ALA A 166 4.05 3.19 -0.62
N LEU A 167 5.28 3.02 -0.15
CA LEU A 167 5.81 3.75 1.01
C LEU A 167 5.94 5.25 0.78
N ARG A 168 6.36 5.69 -0.41
CA ARG A 168 6.42 7.13 -0.74
C ARG A 168 5.05 7.76 -0.79
N ASN A 169 4.06 7.07 -1.34
CA ASN A 169 2.68 7.59 -1.34
C ASN A 169 2.11 7.66 0.08
N LEU A 170 2.40 6.67 0.94
CA LEU A 170 2.08 6.76 2.37
C LEU A 170 2.78 7.96 3.04
N GLU A 171 4.09 8.13 2.82
CA GLU A 171 4.84 9.27 3.34
C GLU A 171 4.25 10.61 2.89
N ASN A 172 3.90 10.73 1.61
CA ASN A 172 3.28 11.93 1.08
C ASN A 172 1.91 12.21 1.73
N ASP A 173 1.07 11.18 1.87
CA ASP A 173 -0.25 11.31 2.49
C ASP A 173 -0.12 11.68 3.98
N ILE A 174 0.91 11.17 4.69
CA ILE A 174 1.21 11.56 6.07
C ILE A 174 1.70 13.01 6.15
N ARG A 175 2.69 13.38 5.33
CA ARG A 175 3.32 14.71 5.36
C ARG A 175 2.38 15.82 4.89
N SER A 176 1.41 15.51 4.04
CA SER A 176 0.34 16.43 3.63
C SER A 176 -0.81 16.53 4.62
N GLY A 177 -0.81 15.72 5.69
CA GLY A 177 -1.87 15.71 6.70
C GLY A 177 -3.15 14.99 6.27
N LEU A 178 -3.13 14.29 5.13
CA LEU A 178 -4.27 13.50 4.65
C LEU A 178 -4.50 12.25 5.51
N VAL A 179 -3.44 11.73 6.12
CA VAL A 179 -3.46 10.55 7.00
C VAL A 179 -2.56 10.83 8.21
N PRO A 180 -2.96 10.54 9.45
CA PRO A 180 -2.10 10.68 10.62
C PRO A 180 -0.98 9.63 10.64
N SER A 181 0.17 10.00 11.21
CA SER A 181 1.29 9.09 11.50
C SER A 181 1.02 8.17 12.69
N GLY A 182 1.81 7.11 12.82
CA GLY A 182 1.76 6.20 13.98
C GLY A 182 0.69 5.12 13.88
N GLY A 183 0.21 4.82 12.66
CA GLY A 183 -0.73 3.74 12.39
C GLY A 183 -0.03 2.38 12.21
N ARG A 184 -0.84 1.35 11.94
CA ARG A 184 -0.39 -0.04 11.79
C ARG A 184 -0.32 -0.40 10.31
N LEU A 185 0.79 -0.96 9.85
CA LEU A 185 1.02 -1.25 8.44
C LEU A 185 1.08 -2.76 8.17
N THR A 186 0.20 -3.27 7.32
CA THR A 186 0.26 -4.64 6.81
C THR A 186 0.64 -4.63 5.33
N GLY A 187 1.80 -5.18 5.00
CA GLY A 187 2.34 -5.24 3.63
C GLY A 187 2.25 -6.64 3.03
N PHE A 188 1.93 -6.71 1.75
CA PHE A 188 1.96 -7.93 0.95
C PHE A 188 2.76 -7.66 -0.33
N ILE A 189 3.74 -8.51 -0.66
CA ILE A 189 4.61 -8.34 -1.82
C ILE A 189 4.67 -9.65 -2.63
N SER A 190 4.60 -9.57 -3.95
CA SER A 190 4.55 -10.76 -4.82
C SER A 190 5.90 -11.47 -5.04
N GLN A 191 6.97 -10.98 -4.44
CA GLN A 191 8.31 -11.56 -4.47
C GLN A 191 9.11 -11.04 -3.28
N ALA A 192 10.27 -11.63 -3.01
CA ALA A 192 11.20 -11.12 -2.01
C ALA A 192 11.58 -9.64 -2.29
N PRO A 193 11.60 -8.77 -1.27
CA PRO A 193 12.13 -7.41 -1.41
C PRO A 193 13.55 -7.45 -1.98
N CYS A 194 13.87 -6.53 -2.89
CA CYS A 194 15.22 -6.43 -3.44
C CYS A 194 16.24 -5.97 -2.37
N GLU A 195 17.54 -6.04 -2.71
CA GLU A 195 18.64 -5.70 -1.81
C GLU A 195 18.54 -4.29 -1.20
N SER A 196 17.97 -3.32 -1.95
CA SER A 196 17.75 -1.96 -1.47
C SER A 196 16.46 -1.82 -0.67
N CYS A 197 15.40 -2.57 -1.01
CA CYS A 197 14.11 -2.51 -0.32
C CYS A 197 14.14 -3.21 1.04
N LYS A 198 14.91 -4.28 1.23
CA LYS A 198 14.93 -5.00 2.52
C LYS A 198 15.43 -4.12 3.69
N PRO A 199 16.60 -3.46 3.61
CA PRO A 199 17.04 -2.54 4.66
C PRO A 199 16.10 -1.33 4.82
N MET A 200 15.44 -0.91 3.74
CA MET A 200 14.44 0.16 3.80
C MET A 200 13.26 -0.24 4.70
N LEU A 201 12.78 -1.47 4.55
CA LEU A 201 11.68 -2.00 5.37
C LEU A 201 12.12 -2.29 6.80
N GLU A 202 13.29 -2.91 7.00
CA GLU A 202 13.71 -3.39 8.32
C GLU A 202 14.33 -2.31 9.20
N ASN A 203 15.01 -1.32 8.61
CA ASN A 203 15.77 -0.31 9.37
C ASN A 203 15.18 1.09 9.23
N VAL A 204 14.83 1.52 8.01
CA VAL A 204 14.39 2.90 7.78
C VAL A 204 12.94 3.11 8.20
N LEU A 205 12.02 2.24 7.79
CA LEU A 205 10.60 2.32 8.16
C LEU A 205 10.38 2.48 9.69
N PRO A 206 11.00 1.66 10.57
CA PRO A 206 10.85 1.85 12.01
C PRO A 206 11.36 3.20 12.54
N GLU A 207 12.39 3.78 11.92
CA GLU A 207 12.96 5.06 12.34
C GLU A 207 12.14 6.29 11.88
N THR A 208 11.18 6.11 10.97
CA THR A 208 10.40 7.23 10.42
C THR A 208 9.40 7.84 11.40
N GLY A 209 8.94 7.07 12.39
CA GLY A 209 7.77 7.44 13.21
C GLY A 209 6.44 7.43 12.45
N TYR A 210 6.41 7.01 11.18
CA TYR A 210 5.19 6.92 10.38
C TYR A 210 4.30 5.75 10.78
N VAL A 211 4.87 4.69 11.35
CA VAL A 211 4.15 3.49 11.78
C VAL A 211 4.42 3.18 13.25
N SER A 212 3.43 2.63 13.96
CA SER A 212 3.60 2.05 15.30
C SER A 212 3.98 0.57 15.26
N GLU A 213 3.59 -0.12 14.19
CA GLU A 213 3.94 -1.52 13.90
C GLU A 213 3.87 -1.76 12.39
N ALA A 214 4.64 -2.72 11.89
CA ALA A 214 4.51 -3.18 10.52
C ALA A 214 4.71 -4.71 10.38
N HIS A 215 3.81 -5.35 9.67
CA HIS A 215 3.89 -6.76 9.30
C HIS A 215 3.90 -6.90 7.78
N ILE A 216 5.00 -7.34 7.21
CA ILE A 216 5.20 -7.41 5.76
C ILE A 216 5.47 -8.86 5.37
N SER A 217 4.57 -9.43 4.59
CA SER A 217 4.70 -10.78 4.06
C SER A 217 5.01 -10.73 2.57
N TYR A 218 5.90 -11.60 2.09
CA TYR A 218 6.20 -11.73 0.67
C TYR A 218 6.08 -13.15 0.15
N LEU A 219 5.67 -13.29 -1.12
CA LEU A 219 5.68 -14.59 -1.79
C LEU A 219 7.12 -15.01 -2.10
N PRO A 220 7.46 -16.30 -1.94
CA PRO A 220 8.77 -16.82 -2.32
C PRO A 220 8.97 -16.69 -3.83
N ASN A 221 10.22 -16.53 -4.25
CA ASN A 221 10.58 -16.49 -5.66
C ASN A 221 10.59 -17.93 -6.21
N ALA A 222 9.83 -18.21 -7.27
CA ALA A 222 9.79 -19.55 -7.87
C ALA A 222 11.16 -20.09 -8.32
N ARG A 223 12.10 -19.20 -8.68
CA ARG A 223 13.46 -19.57 -9.12
C ARG A 223 14.39 -19.88 -7.96
N GLU A 224 14.15 -19.27 -6.81
CA GLU A 224 14.97 -19.39 -5.59
C GLU A 224 14.25 -20.20 -4.51
N ALA A 225 13.11 -20.81 -4.86
CA ALA A 225 12.28 -21.57 -3.95
C ALA A 225 13.08 -22.71 -3.30
N ALA A 226 13.15 -22.67 -1.98
CA ALA A 226 13.82 -23.67 -1.15
C ALA A 226 13.00 -24.96 -1.02
N SER A 227 11.71 -24.93 -1.41
CA SER A 227 10.82 -26.09 -1.39
C SER A 227 9.84 -26.12 -2.56
N ASP A 228 9.28 -27.30 -2.84
CA ASP A 228 8.20 -27.46 -3.82
C ASP A 228 6.95 -26.66 -3.45
N LEU A 229 6.71 -26.50 -2.14
CA LEU A 229 5.61 -25.69 -1.61
C LEU A 229 5.74 -24.22 -2.03
N GLU A 230 6.92 -23.65 -1.80
CA GLU A 230 7.23 -22.27 -2.19
C GLU A 230 7.07 -22.07 -3.71
N ARG A 231 7.56 -23.02 -4.50
CA ARG A 231 7.41 -23.01 -5.95
C ARG A 231 5.94 -23.08 -6.38
N GLN A 232 5.13 -23.91 -5.71
CA GLN A 232 3.70 -24.04 -5.98
C GLN A 232 2.95 -22.74 -5.66
N ILE A 233 3.24 -22.10 -4.53
CA ILE A 233 2.65 -20.81 -4.12
C ILE A 233 2.92 -19.74 -5.19
N ALA A 234 4.19 -19.58 -5.57
CA ALA A 234 4.59 -18.60 -6.56
C ALA A 234 3.94 -18.87 -7.94
N ASN A 235 3.99 -20.11 -8.42
CA ASN A 235 3.41 -20.49 -9.71
C ASN A 235 1.89 -20.28 -9.76
N LYS A 236 1.16 -20.58 -8.67
CA LYS A 236 -0.29 -20.34 -8.56
C LYS A 236 -0.59 -18.84 -8.69
N PHE A 237 0.13 -17.99 -7.95
CA PHE A 237 -0.06 -16.54 -8.04
C PHE A 237 0.23 -16.00 -9.44
N TYR A 238 1.41 -16.29 -10.00
CA TYR A 238 1.81 -15.77 -11.32
C TYR A 238 0.95 -16.31 -12.46
N GLY A 239 0.46 -17.55 -12.35
CA GLY A 239 -0.50 -18.13 -13.28
C GLY A 239 -1.82 -17.35 -13.32
N VAL A 240 -2.41 -17.05 -12.15
CA VAL A 240 -3.64 -16.25 -12.08
C VAL A 240 -3.39 -14.80 -12.50
N LYS A 241 -2.28 -14.18 -12.07
CA LYS A 241 -1.90 -12.82 -12.47
C LYS A 241 -1.80 -12.70 -13.99
N LYS A 242 -1.17 -13.66 -14.67
CA LYS A 242 -1.06 -13.66 -16.14
C LYS A 242 -2.42 -13.60 -16.84
N ASN A 243 -3.42 -14.28 -16.29
CA ASN A 243 -4.78 -14.29 -16.82
C ASN A 243 -5.51 -12.97 -16.54
N LEU A 244 -5.37 -12.41 -15.33
CA LEU A 244 -5.96 -11.11 -14.96
C LEU A 244 -5.39 -9.97 -15.81
N VAL A 245 -4.08 -9.99 -16.07
CA VAL A 245 -3.39 -9.00 -16.91
C VAL A 245 -3.40 -9.42 -18.39
N SER A 246 -4.43 -10.12 -18.85
CA SER A 246 -4.56 -10.41 -20.27
C SER A 246 -5.25 -9.27 -21.01
N LYS A 247 -4.95 -9.12 -22.30
CA LYS A 247 -5.57 -8.09 -23.14
C LYS A 247 -7.10 -8.21 -23.11
N ASP A 248 -7.62 -9.42 -23.24
CA ASP A 248 -9.06 -9.68 -23.24
C ASP A 248 -9.73 -9.28 -21.91
N VAL A 249 -9.05 -9.48 -20.78
CA VAL A 249 -9.58 -9.06 -19.47
C VAL A 249 -9.56 -7.54 -19.33
N LEU A 250 -8.51 -6.87 -19.81
CA LEU A 250 -8.47 -5.40 -19.85
C LEU A 250 -9.58 -4.81 -20.73
N GLU A 251 -9.83 -5.42 -21.89
CA GLU A 251 -10.90 -4.98 -22.80
C GLU A 251 -12.29 -5.24 -22.23
N LYS A 252 -12.49 -6.38 -21.56
CA LYS A 252 -13.73 -6.65 -20.81
C LYS A 252 -13.94 -5.68 -19.66
N ALA A 253 -12.88 -5.35 -18.91
CA ALA A 253 -12.95 -4.35 -17.86
C ALA A 253 -13.32 -2.98 -18.44
N ALA A 254 -12.74 -2.57 -19.56
CA ALA A 254 -13.12 -1.33 -20.24
C ALA A 254 -14.59 -1.34 -20.68
N ALA A 255 -15.06 -2.40 -21.32
CA ALA A 255 -16.45 -2.53 -21.74
C ALA A 255 -17.44 -2.50 -20.56
N ALA A 256 -17.13 -3.20 -19.46
CA ALA A 256 -17.98 -3.21 -18.27
C ALA A 256 -18.11 -1.82 -17.63
N ASN A 257 -17.01 -1.05 -17.59
CA ASN A 257 -17.03 0.31 -17.08
C ASN A 257 -17.87 1.25 -17.98
N ALA A 258 -17.75 1.13 -19.31
CA ALA A 258 -18.58 1.90 -20.24
C ALA A 258 -20.09 1.59 -20.07
N SER A 259 -20.46 0.32 -19.88
CA SER A 259 -21.86 -0.08 -19.64
C SER A 259 -22.42 0.44 -18.32
N ALA A 260 -21.61 0.45 -17.26
CA ALA A 260 -22.04 0.95 -15.95
C ALA A 260 -22.40 2.45 -16.00
N GLU A 261 -21.72 3.22 -16.86
CA GLU A 261 -22.01 4.64 -17.06
C GLU A 261 -23.22 4.88 -17.97
N GLY A 262 -23.37 4.09 -19.04
CA GLY A 262 -24.56 4.15 -19.91
C GLY A 262 -25.86 3.88 -19.14
N GLY A 263 -25.85 2.89 -18.24
CA GLY A 263 -27.00 2.60 -17.37
C GLY A 263 -27.25 3.66 -16.30
N ALA A 264 -26.21 4.36 -15.82
CA ALA A 264 -26.36 5.48 -14.90
C ALA A 264 -26.94 6.73 -15.58
N LEU A 265 -26.65 6.93 -16.88
CA LEU A 265 -27.23 8.00 -17.70
C LEU A 265 -28.68 7.72 -18.10
N GLU A 266 -29.04 6.48 -18.42
CA GLU A 266 -30.44 6.10 -18.72
C GLU A 266 -31.34 6.09 -17.48
N ALA A 267 -30.79 5.87 -16.27
CA ALA A 267 -31.55 5.96 -15.03
C ALA A 267 -31.84 7.41 -14.57
N CYS A 268 -31.31 8.42 -15.28
CA CYS A 268 -31.52 9.84 -15.01
C CYS A 268 -32.31 10.58 -16.12
N LEU A 269 -32.91 9.86 -17.07
CA LEU A 269 -33.83 10.36 -18.09
C LEU A 269 -35.24 9.81 -17.87
#